data_AF-A0A1H9WC72-F1
#
_entry.id   AF-A0A1H9WC72-F1
#
_cell.length_a   1.000
_cell.length_b   1.000
_cell.length_c   1.000
_cell.angle_alpha   90.00
_cell.angle_beta   90.00
_cell.angle_gamma   90.00
#
_symmetry.space_group_name_H-M   'P 1'
#
loop_
_entity.id
_entity.type
_entity.pdbx_description
1 polymer ?
#
loop_
_entity_poly.entity_id
_entity_poly.type
_entity_poly.pdbx_seq_one_letter_code
_entity_poly.pdbx_strand_id
1 'polypeptide(L)' 'MFIKKGKLRREKDDELIAVMEKLKRRADEHGAIMRNSVEASEEAESYTRLERAKYYFLLKEARIRKTSFR' A
#
# COMPACT_ATOMS: atom_id res chain seq x y z
N MET A 1 30.22 -4.32 10.88
CA MET A 1 29.49 -4.20 9.60
C MET A 1 27.99 -4.53 9.69
N PHE A 2 27.52 -5.31 10.68
CA PHE A 2 26.11 -5.75 10.79
C PHE A 2 25.11 -4.68 11.27
N ILE A 3 25.56 -3.71 12.07
CA ILE A 3 24.70 -2.61 12.59
C ILE A 3 24.16 -1.75 11.44
N LYS A 4 25.00 -1.43 10.44
CA LYS A 4 24.58 -0.67 9.25
C LYS A 4 23.52 -1.41 8.44
N LYS A 5 23.67 -2.73 8.28
CA LYS A 5 22.71 -3.60 7.56
C LYS A 5 21.36 -3.69 8.28
N GLY A 6 21.37 -3.80 9.61
CA GLY A 6 20.15 -3.77 10.42
C GLY A 6 19.44 -2.41 10.45
N LYS A 7 20.20 -1.31 10.36
CA LYS A 7 19.65 0.05 10.21
C LYS A 7 18.97 0.22 8.83
N LEU A 8 19.68 -0.13 7.76
CA LEU A 8 19.17 -0.02 6.39
C LEU A 8 17.91 -0.88 6.17
N ARG A 9 17.86 -2.09 6.75
CA ARG A 9 16.66 -2.93 6.69
C ARG A 9 15.46 -2.23 7.32
N ARG A 10 15.63 -1.67 8.52
CA ARG A 10 14.57 -0.94 9.22
C ARG A 10 14.10 0.27 8.42
N GLU A 11 15.01 1.07 7.88
CA GLU A 11 14.66 2.21 7.03
C GLU A 11 13.81 1.80 5.82
N LYS A 12 14.16 0.68 5.16
CA LYS A 12 13.39 0.18 4.01
C LYS A 12 12.07 -0.48 4.38
N ASP A 13 11.99 -1.03 5.59
CA ASP A 13 10.76 -1.55 6.17
C ASP A 13 9.79 -0.40 6.50
N ASP A 14 10.30 0.69 7.07
CA ASP A 14 9.53 1.92 7.35
C ASP A 14 9.03 2.56 6.03
N GLU A 15 9.89 2.65 5.01
CA GLU A 15 9.50 3.11 3.67
C GLU A 15 8.41 2.23 3.04
N LEU A 16 8.52 0.90 3.17
CA LEU A 16 7.52 -0.04 2.67
C LEU A 16 6.16 0.20 3.34
N ILE A 17 6.15 0.34 4.67
CA ILE A 17 4.94 0.64 5.45
C ILE A 17 4.31 1.97 4.98
N ALA A 18 5.11 3.03 4.86
CA ALA A 18 4.62 4.34 4.44
C ALA A 18 3.98 4.31 3.03
N VAL A 19 4.57 3.55 2.10
CA VAL A 19 4.00 3.36 0.76
C VAL A 19 2.69 2.57 0.83
N MET A 20 2.63 1.49 1.63
CA MET A 20 1.43 0.70 1.81
C MET A 20 0.27 1.52 2.39
N GLU A 21 0.52 2.33 3.40
CA GLU A 21 -0.50 3.21 4.01
C GLU A 21 -1.05 4.21 2.99
N LYS A 22 -0.17 4.80 2.16
CA LYS A 22 -0.58 5.71 1.09
C LYS A 22 -1.45 5.03 0.05
N LEU A 23 -1.10 3.82 -0.39
CA LEU A 23 -1.89 3.05 -1.35
C LEU A 23 -3.25 2.65 -0.75
N LYS A 24 -3.25 2.18 0.50
CA LYS A 24 -4.48 1.79 1.20
C LYS A 24 -5.43 2.97 1.29
N ARG A 25 -4.95 4.12 1.77
CA ARG A 25 -5.76 5.34 1.90
C ARG A 25 -6.36 5.76 0.57
N ARG A 26 -5.56 5.81 -0.51
CA ARG A 26 -6.06 6.13 -1.85
C ARG A 26 -7.13 5.16 -2.35
N ALA A 27 -6.89 3.86 -2.16
CA ALA A 27 -7.84 2.83 -2.56
C ALA A 27 -9.15 2.90 -1.76
N ASP A 28 -9.09 3.30 -0.50
CA ASP A 28 -10.26 3.49 0.37
C ASP A 28 -11.03 4.76 0.01
N GLU A 29 -10.33 5.88 -0.19
CA GLU A 29 -10.89 7.18 -0.62
C GLU A 29 -11.59 7.04 -1.98
N HIS A 30 -10.89 6.50 -2.98
CA HIS A 30 -11.48 6.27 -4.30
C HIS A 30 -12.63 5.26 -4.20
N GLY A 31 -12.46 4.18 -3.43
CA GLY A 31 -13.54 3.21 -3.22
C GLY A 31 -14.79 3.83 -2.58
N ALA A 32 -14.64 4.79 -1.68
CA ALA A 32 -15.75 5.52 -1.08
C ALA A 32 -16.44 6.45 -2.08
N ILE A 33 -15.67 7.19 -2.87
CA ILE A 33 -16.20 8.03 -3.95
C ILE A 33 -17.01 7.18 -4.94
N MET A 34 -16.43 6.08 -5.43
CA MET A 34 -17.09 5.17 -6.38
C MET A 34 -18.43 4.62 -5.86
N ARG A 35 -18.53 4.30 -4.55
CA ARG A 35 -19.78 3.81 -3.95
C ARG A 35 -20.87 4.88 -3.84
N ASN A 36 -20.48 6.15 -3.74
CA ASN A 36 -21.40 7.26 -3.56
C ASN A 36 -21.73 7.98 -4.87
N SER A 37 -21.05 7.66 -5.96
CA SER A 37 -21.28 8.22 -7.29
C SER A 37 -22.25 7.35 -8.11
N VAL A 38 -23.23 7.98 -8.74
CA VAL A 38 -24.26 7.30 -9.56
C VAL A 38 -23.70 6.81 -10.90
N GLU A 39 -22.70 7.51 -11.46
CA GLU A 39 -21.92 7.08 -12.63
C GLU A 39 -20.44 7.24 -12.30
N ALA A 40 -19.78 6.12 -12.05
CA ALA A 40 -18.35 6.11 -11.83
C ALA A 40 -17.67 5.56 -13.08
N SER A 41 -16.73 6.31 -13.67
CA SER A 41 -16.13 5.91 -14.95
C SER A 41 -15.36 4.60 -14.83
N GLU A 42 -15.37 3.80 -15.89
CA GLU A 42 -14.64 2.52 -15.96
C GLU A 42 -13.14 2.70 -15.67
N GLU A 43 -12.58 3.84 -16.10
CA GLU A 43 -11.20 4.23 -15.82
C GLU A 43 -10.97 4.43 -14.31
N ALA A 44 -11.86 5.13 -13.62
CA ALA A 44 -11.76 5.34 -12.17
C ALA A 44 -11.86 4.01 -11.40
N GLU A 45 -12.69 3.08 -11.88
CA GLU A 45 -12.76 1.73 -11.31
C GLU A 45 -11.46 0.95 -11.53
N SER A 46 -10.92 0.99 -12.75
CA SER A 46 -9.66 0.33 -13.11
C SER A 46 -8.50 0.84 -12.27
N TYR A 47 -8.37 2.16 -12.10
CA TYR A 47 -7.36 2.76 -11.22
C TYR A 47 -7.51 2.30 -9.77
N THR A 48 -8.73 2.24 -9.26
CA THR A 48 -8.99 1.77 -7.88
C THR A 48 -8.59 0.31 -7.69
N ARG A 49 -8.92 -0.56 -8.66
CA ARG A 49 -8.52 -1.97 -8.65
C ARG A 49 -7.00 -2.11 -8.71
N LEU A 50 -6.32 -1.31 -9.53
CA LEU A 50 -4.87 -1.32 -9.65
C LEU A 50 -4.18 -0.89 -8.35
N GLU A 51 -4.64 0.18 -7.70
CA GLU A 51 -4.08 0.65 -6.42
C GLU A 51 -4.27 -0.41 -5.32
N ARG A 52 -5.42 -1.10 -5.28
CA ARG A 52 -5.63 -2.24 -4.37
C ARG A 52 -4.70 -3.41 -4.66
N ALA A 53 -4.48 -3.75 -5.92
CA ALA A 53 -3.57 -4.81 -6.31
C ALA A 53 -2.12 -4.50 -5.86
N LYS A 54 -1.66 -3.26 -6.04
CA LYS A 54 -0.35 -2.80 -5.52
C LYS A 54 -0.28 -2.93 -4.00
N TYR A 55 -1.32 -2.50 -3.28
CA TYR A 55 -1.37 -2.62 -1.82
C TYR A 55 -1.26 -4.10 -1.37
N TYR A 56 -2.03 -5.01 -1.96
CA TYR A 56 -1.99 -6.43 -1.60
C TYR A 56 -0.66 -7.10 -1.92
N PHE A 57 -0.05 -6.73 -3.04
CA PHE A 57 1.30 -7.18 -3.39
C PHE A 57 2.30 -6.76 -2.31
N LEU A 58 2.31 -5.48 -1.92
CA LEU A 58 3.22 -5.00 -0.88
C LEU A 58 2.91 -5.59 0.51
N LEU A 59 1.63 -5.84 0.83
CA LEU A 59 1.23 -6.52 2.05
C LEU A 59 1.80 -7.95 2.11
N LYS A 60 1.80 -8.67 0.99
CA LYS A 60 2.44 -9.98 0.88
C LYS A 60 3.95 -9.87 1.13
N GLU A 61 4.61 -8.88 0.53
CA GLU A 61 6.04 -8.63 0.73
C GLU A 61 6.37 -8.29 2.19
N ALA A 62 5.57 -7.45 2.85
CA ALA A 62 5.74 -7.10 4.25
C ALA A 62 5.61 -8.34 5.16
N ARG A 63 4.66 -9.25 4.86
CA ARG A 63 4.54 -10.52 5.59
C ARG A 63 5.76 -11.41 5.42
N ILE A 64 6.31 -11.52 4.20
CA ILE A 64 7.52 -12.32 3.93
C ILE A 64 8.72 -11.75 4.69
N ARG A 65 8.83 -10.41 4.74
CA ARG A 65 9.90 -9.69 5.44
C ARG A 65 9.73 -9.69 6.96
N LYS A 66 8.58 -10.11 7.48
CA LYS A 66 8.18 -10.02 8.90
C LYS A 66 8.29 -8.58 9.42
N THR A 67 7.89 -7.63 8.58
CA THR A 67 7.84 -6.23 8.93
C THR A 67 6.88 -6.02 10.10
N SER A 68 7.28 -5.27 11.11
CA SER A 68 6.40 -4.90 12.23
C SER A 68 5.96 -3.47 12.03
N PHE A 69 4.65 -3.24 11.97
CA PHE A 69 4.09 -1.93 12.27
C PHE A 69 4.45 -1.65 13.73
N ARG A 70 5.10 -0.52 14.00
CA ARG A 70 5.63 -0.19 15.32
C ARG A 70 4.96 1.06 15.83
#